data_AF-A0A0L0GDM6-F1
#
_entry.id   AF-A0A0L0GDM6-F1
#
_cell.length_a   1.000
_cell.length_b   1.000
_cell.length_c   1.000
_cell.angle_alpha   90.00
_cell.angle_beta   90.00
_cell.angle_gamma   90.00
#
_symmetry.space_group_name_H-M   'P 1'
#
loop_
_entity.id
_entity.type
_entity.pdbx_description
1 polymer ?
#
loop_
_entity_poly.entity_id
_entity_poly.type
_entity_poly.pdbx_seq_one_letter_code
_entity_poly.pdbx_strand_id
1 'polypeptide(L)'
;MGYGLLTLSPDECFALNDVEPVEGAPVATIGAGTGLGECFLTKDPDADDYVCWATEGGHTDFPPRDHMEVELLKFLREKFEQKSRVSVERVISGPGLSSIYEFLSQRFPQNIDSDGVHKVWTEAGSLKGGVVGMNADKDLLCMKAMEIMMGAYASEAGNAMLKWLPYGGMYITGGIAVKNFKWIANNPQFKEIMFDKGRVSPAIWKCPVYVPKTEDVGERGAHLVAYNLLLSLR
;
A
#
# COMPACT_ATOMS: atom_id res chain seq x y z
N MET A 1 7.18 6.00 9.82
CA MET A 1 7.37 5.87 8.36
C MET A 1 7.74 7.20 7.72
N GLY A 2 6.92 8.27 7.83
CA GLY A 2 7.18 9.55 7.14
C GLY A 2 8.61 10.11 7.26
N TYR A 3 9.07 10.46 8.46
CA TYR A 3 10.46 10.95 8.65
C TYR A 3 11.55 9.94 8.24
N GLY A 4 11.24 8.64 8.26
CA GLY A 4 12.17 7.60 7.82
C GLY A 4 12.47 7.65 6.33
N LEU A 5 11.55 8.20 5.51
CA LEU A 5 11.78 8.38 4.08
C LEU A 5 12.99 9.28 3.81
N LEU A 6 13.23 10.27 4.66
CA LEU A 6 14.35 11.21 4.55
C LEU A 6 15.72 10.55 4.81
N THR A 7 15.72 9.33 5.33
CA THR A 7 16.94 8.56 5.62
C THR A 7 17.30 7.56 4.52
N LEU A 8 16.43 7.40 3.52
CA LEU A 8 16.63 6.44 2.44
C LEU A 8 17.63 7.01 1.43
N SER A 9 18.64 6.22 1.07
CA SER A 9 19.48 6.54 -0.07
C SER A 9 18.82 6.12 -1.39
N PRO A 10 19.22 6.70 -2.54
CA PRO A 10 18.68 6.33 -3.84
C PRO A 10 18.83 4.83 -4.17
N ASP A 11 19.93 4.19 -3.75
CA ASP A 11 20.20 2.76 -3.98
C ASP A 11 19.33 1.82 -3.14
N GLU A 12 18.77 2.31 -2.03
CA GLU A 12 17.78 1.59 -1.21
C GLU A 12 16.38 1.63 -1.81
N CYS A 13 16.17 2.40 -2.87
CA CYS A 13 14.88 2.52 -3.55
C CYS A 13 14.91 1.87 -4.93
N PHE A 14 13.76 1.39 -5.37
CA PHE A 14 13.49 1.09 -6.77
C PHE A 14 12.59 2.18 -7.34
N ALA A 15 13.03 2.84 -8.41
CA ALA A 15 12.21 3.80 -9.14
C ALA A 15 11.24 3.08 -10.08
N LEU A 16 9.94 3.28 -9.89
CA LEU A 16 8.87 2.64 -10.69
C LEU A 16 8.57 3.41 -11.98
N ASN A 17 9.03 4.65 -12.07
CA ASN A 17 8.98 5.50 -13.26
C ASN A 17 10.26 6.33 -13.38
N ASP A 18 10.50 6.81 -14.59
CA ASP A 18 11.64 7.66 -14.94
C ASP A 18 11.20 9.13 -14.87
N VAL A 19 11.11 9.63 -13.65
CA VAL A 19 10.71 11.00 -13.33
C VAL A 19 11.65 11.51 -12.24
N GLU A 20 12.20 12.70 -12.45
CA GLU A 20 13.07 13.34 -11.47
C GLU A 20 12.24 14.04 -10.37
N PRO A 21 12.66 13.96 -9.09
CA PRO A 21 12.00 14.66 -8.01
C PRO A 21 12.20 16.17 -8.12
N VAL A 22 11.13 16.90 -7.82
CA VAL A 22 11.18 18.36 -7.69
C VAL A 22 11.62 18.71 -6.28
N GLU A 23 12.78 19.37 -6.17
CA GLU A 23 13.31 19.82 -4.89
C GLU A 23 12.32 20.74 -4.15
N GLY A 24 12.14 20.50 -2.84
CA GLY A 24 11.22 21.25 -1.98
C GLY A 24 9.74 20.95 -2.19
N ALA A 25 9.35 20.12 -3.17
CA ALA A 25 7.97 19.73 -3.37
C ALA A 25 7.51 18.69 -2.34
N PRO A 26 6.19 18.50 -2.14
CA PRO A 26 5.70 17.51 -1.19
C PRO A 26 6.20 16.10 -1.50
N VAL A 27 6.38 15.33 -0.44
CA VAL A 27 6.68 13.89 -0.47
C VAL A 27 5.51 13.17 0.19
N ALA A 28 5.14 11.98 -0.26
CA ALA A 28 4.09 11.20 0.38
C ALA A 28 4.45 9.73 0.46
N THR A 29 3.82 9.02 1.39
CA THR A 29 3.95 7.56 1.46
C THR A 29 2.64 6.89 1.80
N ILE A 30 2.48 5.70 1.22
CA ILE A 30 1.46 4.72 1.54
C ILE A 30 2.15 3.39 1.87
N GLY A 31 1.88 2.83 3.05
CA GLY A 31 2.60 1.66 3.55
C GLY A 31 1.68 0.57 4.07
N ALA A 32 1.70 -0.60 3.43
CA ALA A 32 0.84 -1.72 3.80
C ALA A 32 1.59 -2.81 4.59
N GLY A 33 0.97 -3.28 5.66
CA GLY A 33 1.47 -4.33 6.55
C GLY A 33 0.32 -4.99 7.30
N THR A 34 0.33 -4.96 8.63
CA THR A 34 -0.83 -5.35 9.44
C THR A 34 -2.03 -4.42 9.21
N GLY A 35 -1.75 -3.14 8.97
CA GLY A 35 -2.71 -2.12 8.53
C GLY A 35 -2.20 -1.36 7.31
N LEU A 36 -2.75 -0.18 7.06
CA LEU A 36 -2.40 0.72 5.96
C LEU A 36 -2.12 2.12 6.49
N GLY A 37 -0.84 2.49 6.56
CA GLY A 37 -0.42 3.80 7.01
C GLY A 37 -0.22 4.76 5.84
N GLU A 38 -0.63 6.01 6.04
CA GLU A 38 -0.47 7.09 5.06
C GLU A 38 0.03 8.36 5.75
N CYS A 39 0.98 9.05 5.12
CA CYS A 39 1.40 10.38 5.57
C CYS A 39 2.05 11.14 4.41
N PHE A 40 2.18 12.45 4.57
CA PHE A 40 2.89 13.30 3.62
C PHE A 40 3.83 14.23 4.36
N LEU A 41 4.82 14.75 3.65
CA LEU A 41 5.80 15.68 4.14
C LEU A 41 5.83 16.91 3.23
N THR A 42 6.04 18.07 3.83
CA THR A 42 6.24 19.33 3.12
C THR A 42 7.55 19.94 3.57
N LYS A 43 8.26 20.59 2.65
CA LYS A 43 9.45 21.38 2.99
C LYS A 43 9.04 22.51 3.93
N ASP A 44 9.81 22.71 5.00
CA ASP A 44 9.68 23.88 5.85
C ASP A 44 10.14 25.13 5.06
N PRO A 45 9.35 26.20 4.97
CA PRO A 45 9.78 27.43 4.30
C PRO A 45 10.98 28.12 4.97
N ASP A 46 11.13 27.93 6.29
CA ASP A 46 12.10 28.64 7.13
C ASP A 46 13.29 27.75 7.54
N ALA A 47 13.26 26.45 7.21
CA ALA A 47 14.32 25.50 7.51
C ALA A 47 14.63 24.58 6.31
N ASP A 48 15.85 24.03 6.25
CA ASP A 48 16.22 23.08 5.21
C ASP A 48 15.68 21.65 5.48
N ASP A 49 14.63 21.53 6.29
CA ASP A 49 14.05 20.25 6.72
C ASP A 49 12.64 20.03 6.15
N TYR A 50 12.19 18.77 6.15
CA TYR A 50 10.82 18.40 5.84
C TYR A 50 10.04 18.17 7.14
N VAL A 51 8.80 18.65 7.19
CA VAL A 51 7.85 18.40 8.27
C VAL A 51 6.88 17.30 7.86
N CYS A 52 6.72 16.28 8.70
CA CYS A 52 5.80 15.18 8.47
C CYS A 52 4.41 15.46 9.05
N TRP A 53 3.38 15.24 8.23
CA TRP A 53 1.97 15.34 8.59
C TRP A 53 1.36 13.94 8.66
N ALA A 54 1.02 13.50 9.87
CA ALA A 54 0.36 12.23 10.09
C ALA A 54 -1.08 12.24 9.57
N THR A 55 -1.53 11.12 9.02
CA THR A 55 -2.91 10.94 8.55
C THR A 55 -3.42 9.55 8.90
N GLU A 56 -4.75 9.38 8.86
CA GLU A 56 -5.43 8.09 8.94
C GLU A 56 -6.01 7.70 7.56
N GLY A 57 -5.25 7.97 6.50
CA GLY A 57 -5.70 7.83 5.10
C GLY A 57 -6.17 6.41 4.75
N GLY A 58 -5.53 5.38 5.31
CA GLY A 58 -5.94 3.99 5.13
C GLY A 58 -7.32 3.66 5.72
N HIS A 59 -7.86 4.51 6.58
CA HIS A 59 -9.21 4.40 7.10
C HIS A 59 -10.26 5.14 6.27
N THR A 60 -9.90 5.74 5.13
CA THR A 60 -10.86 6.25 4.14
C THR A 60 -11.56 5.10 3.41
N ASP A 61 -12.61 5.40 2.65
CA ASP A 61 -13.50 4.39 2.07
C ASP A 61 -12.82 3.62 0.93
N PHE A 62 -13.08 2.31 0.83
CA PHE A 62 -12.64 1.47 -0.29
C PHE A 62 -13.45 1.79 -1.57
N PRO A 63 -12.84 2.28 -2.65
CA PRO A 63 -13.53 2.58 -3.90
C PRO A 63 -13.39 1.41 -4.89
N PRO A 64 -14.40 0.52 -5.03
CA PRO A 64 -14.31 -0.61 -5.96
C PRO A 64 -14.31 -0.14 -7.42
N ARG A 65 -13.49 -0.80 -8.25
CA ARG A 65 -13.21 -0.37 -9.63
C ARG A 65 -13.92 -1.22 -10.68
N ASP A 66 -14.21 -2.48 -10.36
CA ASP A 66 -14.87 -3.42 -11.24
C ASP A 66 -15.99 -4.19 -10.52
N HIS A 67 -16.69 -5.04 -11.27
CA HIS A 67 -17.78 -5.85 -10.73
C HIS A 67 -17.35 -6.80 -9.61
N MET A 68 -16.14 -7.37 -9.69
CA MET A 68 -15.60 -8.28 -8.67
C MET A 68 -15.35 -7.54 -7.37
N GLU A 69 -14.77 -6.33 -7.44
CA GLU A 69 -14.52 -5.48 -6.28
C GLU A 69 -15.82 -4.94 -5.67
N VAL A 70 -16.87 -4.73 -6.47
CA VAL A 70 -18.21 -4.39 -5.97
C VAL A 70 -18.83 -5.57 -5.21
N GLU A 71 -18.67 -6.80 -5.69
CA GLU A 71 -19.06 -8.02 -4.95
C GLU A 71 -18.26 -8.16 -3.66
N LEU A 72 -16.94 -7.96 -3.71
CA LEU A 72 -16.08 -7.95 -2.53
C LEU A 72 -16.52 -6.90 -1.50
N LEU A 73 -16.85 -5.67 -1.93
CA LEU A 73 -17.34 -4.63 -1.02
C LEU A 73 -18.61 -5.08 -0.27
N LYS A 74 -19.55 -5.76 -0.95
CA LYS A 74 -20.75 -6.32 -0.31
C LYS A 74 -20.38 -7.39 0.71
N PHE A 75 -19.51 -8.31 0.33
CA PHE A 75 -19.00 -9.35 1.22
C PHE A 75 -18.34 -8.76 2.47
N LEU A 76 -17.45 -7.76 2.32
CA LEU A 76 -16.76 -7.14 3.46
C LEU A 76 -17.73 -6.38 4.38
N ARG A 77 -18.79 -5.78 3.83
CA ARG A 77 -19.85 -5.16 4.64
C ARG A 77 -20.58 -6.18 5.50
N GLU A 78 -20.94 -7.32 4.94
CA GLU A 78 -21.59 -8.41 5.69
C GLU A 78 -20.63 -8.99 6.74
N LYS A 79 -19.40 -9.32 6.34
CA LYS A 79 -18.35 -9.88 7.21
C LYS A 79 -18.05 -9.03 8.44
N PHE A 80 -18.03 -7.71 8.29
CA PHE A 80 -17.68 -6.77 9.36
C PHE A 80 -18.90 -6.02 9.93
N GLU A 81 -20.11 -6.49 9.61
CA GLU A 81 -21.38 -5.90 10.04
C GLU A 81 -21.48 -4.37 9.77
N GLN A 82 -20.90 -3.93 8.65
CA GLN A 82 -20.85 -2.51 8.27
C GLN A 82 -22.06 -2.11 7.42
N LYS A 83 -22.82 -1.14 7.91
CA LYS A 83 -24.01 -0.65 7.22
C LYS A 83 -23.71 0.21 6.00
N SER A 84 -22.58 0.92 5.96
CA SER A 84 -22.31 1.92 4.93
C SER A 84 -20.94 1.80 4.27
N ARG A 85 -19.86 1.83 5.07
CA ARG A 85 -18.50 1.96 4.57
C ARG A 85 -17.63 0.78 4.95
N VAL A 86 -16.63 0.50 4.12
CA VAL A 86 -15.51 -0.40 4.41
C VAL A 86 -14.26 0.41 4.16
N SER A 87 -13.32 0.44 5.11
CA SER A 87 -12.09 1.18 4.90
C SER A 87 -11.19 0.49 3.87
N VAL A 88 -10.39 1.26 3.15
CA VAL A 88 -9.44 0.73 2.17
C VAL A 88 -8.41 -0.20 2.84
N GLU A 89 -8.04 0.02 4.10
CA GLU A 89 -7.22 -0.91 4.90
C GLU A 89 -7.81 -2.32 5.04
N ARG A 90 -9.15 -2.46 5.03
CA ARG A 90 -9.81 -3.79 5.07
C ARG A 90 -9.58 -4.60 3.80
N VAL A 91 -9.02 -3.98 2.76
CA VAL A 91 -8.58 -4.61 1.51
C VAL A 91 -7.06 -4.65 1.43
N ILE A 92 -6.39 -3.52 1.69
CA ILE A 92 -4.94 -3.35 1.59
C ILE A 92 -4.27 -3.57 2.96
N SER A 93 -4.24 -4.82 3.41
CA SER A 93 -3.50 -5.24 4.61
C SER A 93 -3.33 -6.76 4.62
N GLY A 94 -2.53 -7.30 5.54
CA GLY A 94 -2.43 -8.74 5.75
C GLY A 94 -3.79 -9.38 6.04
N PRO A 95 -4.57 -8.87 7.01
CA PRO A 95 -5.95 -9.29 7.24
C PRO A 95 -6.88 -9.05 6.04
N GLY A 96 -6.67 -7.96 5.29
CA GLY A 96 -7.42 -7.67 4.07
C GLY A 96 -7.22 -8.73 3.00
N LEU A 97 -5.98 -9.13 2.73
CA LEU A 97 -5.64 -10.20 1.79
C LEU A 97 -6.32 -11.54 2.15
N SER A 98 -6.35 -11.86 3.45
CA SER A 98 -7.10 -13.03 3.92
C SER A 98 -8.60 -12.91 3.66
N SER A 99 -9.16 -11.71 3.81
CA SER A 99 -10.60 -11.48 3.60
C SER A 99 -10.96 -11.58 2.11
N ILE A 100 -10.07 -11.15 1.20
CA ILE A 100 -10.23 -11.33 -0.24
C ILE A 100 -10.19 -12.81 -0.62
N TYR A 101 -9.24 -13.58 -0.07
CA TYR A 101 -9.18 -15.03 -0.30
C TYR A 101 -10.46 -15.73 0.18
N GLU A 102 -10.97 -15.35 1.36
CA GLU A 102 -12.22 -15.89 1.89
C GLU A 102 -13.41 -15.60 0.98
N PHE A 103 -13.55 -14.35 0.52
CA PHE A 103 -14.56 -13.97 -0.48
C PHE A 103 -14.46 -14.86 -1.74
N LEU A 104 -13.27 -15.00 -2.30
CA LEU A 104 -13.05 -15.79 -3.51
C LEU A 104 -13.34 -17.28 -3.28
N SER A 105 -13.03 -17.81 -2.10
CA SER A 105 -13.34 -19.21 -1.75
C SER A 105 -14.85 -19.47 -1.67
N GLN A 106 -15.63 -18.53 -1.11
CA GLN A 106 -17.10 -18.63 -1.11
C GLN A 106 -17.70 -18.45 -2.50
N ARG A 107 -17.11 -17.56 -3.31
CA ARG A 107 -17.59 -17.24 -4.66
C ARG A 107 -17.26 -18.34 -5.69
N PHE A 108 -16.17 -19.06 -5.48
CA PHE A 108 -15.65 -20.11 -6.36
C PHE A 108 -15.24 -21.37 -5.58
N PRO A 109 -16.19 -22.05 -4.89
CA PRO A 109 -15.88 -23.19 -4.04
C PRO A 109 -15.23 -24.36 -4.81
N GLN A 110 -15.47 -24.48 -6.11
CA GLN A 110 -14.85 -25.49 -6.97
C GLN A 110 -13.34 -25.31 -7.16
N ASN A 111 -12.79 -24.13 -6.85
CA ASN A 111 -11.37 -23.82 -6.97
C ASN A 111 -10.62 -23.97 -5.63
N ILE A 112 -11.30 -24.43 -4.57
CA ILE A 112 -10.69 -24.65 -3.26
C ILE A 112 -9.81 -25.90 -3.31
N ASP A 113 -8.53 -25.75 -3.02
CA ASP A 113 -7.63 -26.86 -2.67
C ASP A 113 -7.81 -27.19 -1.17
N SER A 114 -8.80 -28.04 -0.88
CA SER A 114 -9.24 -28.36 0.48
C SER A 114 -8.16 -29.02 1.33
N ASP A 115 -7.28 -29.83 0.74
CA ASP A 115 -6.22 -30.54 1.46
C ASP A 115 -4.88 -29.80 1.45
N GLY A 116 -4.71 -28.82 0.55
CA GLY A 116 -3.52 -27.97 0.48
C GLY A 116 -3.73 -26.60 1.11
N VAL A 117 -3.70 -25.56 0.29
CA VAL A 117 -3.58 -24.16 0.76
C VAL A 117 -4.76 -23.75 1.65
N HIS A 118 -5.98 -24.23 1.37
CA HIS A 118 -7.16 -23.84 2.14
C HIS A 118 -7.13 -24.35 3.58
N LYS A 119 -6.63 -25.57 3.79
CA LYS A 119 -6.45 -26.14 5.13
C LYS A 119 -5.41 -25.34 5.93
N VAL A 120 -4.24 -25.10 5.33
CA VAL A 120 -3.16 -24.32 5.95
C VAL A 120 -3.65 -22.91 6.28
N TRP A 121 -4.38 -22.26 5.37
CA TRP A 121 -4.97 -20.95 5.60
C TRP A 121 -5.96 -20.99 6.76
N THR A 122 -6.84 -21.99 6.84
CA THR A 122 -7.84 -22.09 7.92
C THR A 122 -7.19 -22.14 9.31
N GLU A 123 -6.07 -22.86 9.43
CA GLU A 123 -5.32 -23.08 10.67
C GLU A 123 -4.33 -21.94 11.02
N ALA A 124 -4.05 -21.01 10.10
CA ALA A 124 -2.95 -20.03 10.23
C ALA A 124 -3.18 -18.84 11.17
N GLY A 125 -4.35 -18.70 11.80
CA GLY A 125 -4.64 -17.60 12.74
C GLY A 125 -4.38 -16.20 12.15
N SER A 126 -3.50 -15.42 12.77
CA SER A 126 -3.13 -14.07 12.31
C SER A 126 -2.23 -14.07 11.05
N LEU A 127 -1.64 -15.20 10.70
CA LEU A 127 -0.73 -15.35 9.54
C LEU A 127 -1.46 -15.68 8.24
N LYS A 128 -2.80 -15.73 8.24
CA LYS A 128 -3.63 -16.05 7.08
C LYS A 128 -3.27 -15.26 5.83
N GLY A 129 -3.07 -13.95 5.94
CA GLY A 129 -2.64 -13.11 4.81
C GLY A 129 -1.27 -13.53 4.25
N GLY A 130 -0.32 -13.87 5.14
CA GLY A 130 0.99 -14.37 4.74
C GLY A 130 0.90 -15.69 3.98
N VAL A 131 0.03 -16.62 4.40
CA VAL A 131 -0.22 -17.88 3.68
C VAL A 131 -0.72 -17.60 2.27
N VAL A 132 -1.66 -16.67 2.11
CA VAL A 132 -2.18 -16.30 0.79
C VAL A 132 -1.06 -15.73 -0.09
N GLY A 133 -0.28 -14.76 0.42
CA GLY A 133 0.81 -14.15 -0.35
C GLY A 133 1.90 -15.15 -0.77
N MET A 134 2.30 -16.06 0.13
CA MET A 134 3.32 -17.08 -0.14
C MET A 134 2.89 -18.12 -1.18
N ASN A 135 1.59 -18.33 -1.36
CA ASN A 135 1.05 -19.33 -2.30
C ASN A 135 0.51 -18.72 -3.59
N ALA A 136 0.70 -17.42 -3.82
CA ALA A 136 0.15 -16.72 -4.99
C ALA A 136 0.71 -17.19 -6.35
N ASP A 137 1.83 -17.91 -6.38
CA ASP A 137 2.35 -18.53 -7.63
C ASP A 137 1.86 -19.97 -7.87
N LYS A 138 1.18 -20.56 -6.88
CA LYS A 138 0.86 -21.99 -6.85
C LYS A 138 -0.64 -22.27 -6.75
N ASP A 139 -1.39 -21.36 -6.13
CA ASP A 139 -2.83 -21.49 -5.93
C ASP A 139 -3.58 -20.37 -6.65
N LEU A 140 -4.63 -20.76 -7.39
CA LEU A 140 -5.42 -19.85 -8.22
C LEU A 140 -6.14 -18.79 -7.40
N LEU A 141 -6.71 -19.14 -6.24
CA LEU A 141 -7.43 -18.19 -5.40
C LEU A 141 -6.47 -17.24 -4.69
N CYS A 142 -5.30 -17.71 -4.27
CA CYS A 142 -4.24 -16.86 -3.73
C CYS A 142 -3.71 -15.86 -4.76
N MET A 143 -3.48 -16.31 -6.00
CA MET A 143 -3.10 -15.46 -7.11
C MET A 143 -4.15 -14.36 -7.35
N LYS A 144 -5.42 -14.74 -7.47
CA LYS A 144 -6.54 -13.80 -7.66
C LYS A 144 -6.69 -12.81 -6.50
N ALA A 145 -6.47 -13.27 -5.26
CA ALA A 145 -6.51 -12.40 -4.10
C ALA A 145 -5.39 -11.35 -4.12
N MET A 146 -4.19 -11.75 -4.54
CA MET A 146 -3.06 -10.83 -4.73
C MET A 146 -3.31 -9.83 -5.86
N GLU A 147 -3.88 -10.25 -7.00
CA GLU A 147 -4.25 -9.35 -8.09
C GLU A 147 -5.22 -8.25 -7.62
N ILE A 148 -6.27 -8.63 -6.89
CA ILE A 148 -7.25 -7.67 -6.34
C ILE A 148 -6.57 -6.73 -5.33
N MET A 149 -5.82 -7.26 -4.36
CA MET A 149 -5.17 -6.43 -3.34
C MET A 149 -4.16 -5.46 -3.95
N MET A 150 -3.33 -5.92 -4.89
CA MET A 150 -2.32 -5.09 -5.54
C MET A 150 -2.94 -4.04 -6.46
N GLY A 151 -4.04 -4.37 -7.14
CA GLY A 151 -4.79 -3.38 -7.88
C GLY A 151 -5.43 -2.31 -6.98
N ALA A 152 -6.03 -2.70 -5.85
CA ALA A 152 -6.53 -1.76 -4.87
C ALA A 152 -5.40 -0.88 -4.31
N TYR A 153 -4.22 -1.47 -4.06
CA TYR A 153 -3.05 -0.76 -3.55
C TYR A 153 -2.51 0.27 -4.55
N ALA A 154 -2.36 -0.12 -5.81
CA ALA A 154 -2.02 0.80 -6.90
C ALA A 154 -3.03 1.95 -7.01
N SER A 155 -4.34 1.64 -6.93
CA SER A 155 -5.39 2.64 -7.04
C SER A 155 -5.30 3.66 -5.89
N GLU A 156 -5.11 3.21 -4.65
CA GLU A 156 -5.00 4.13 -3.51
C GLU A 156 -3.71 4.94 -3.54
N ALA A 157 -2.59 4.35 -3.99
CA ALA A 157 -1.36 5.13 -4.24
C ALA A 157 -1.60 6.26 -5.25
N GLY A 158 -2.36 6.00 -6.31
CA GLY A 158 -2.77 7.04 -7.25
C GLY A 158 -3.73 8.09 -6.65
N ASN A 159 -4.63 7.69 -5.77
CA ASN A 159 -5.52 8.62 -5.05
C ASN A 159 -4.73 9.52 -4.10
N ALA A 160 -3.78 8.95 -3.36
CA ALA A 160 -2.82 9.68 -2.53
C ALA A 160 -2.03 10.72 -3.34
N MET A 161 -1.56 10.35 -4.54
CA MET A 161 -0.89 11.31 -5.43
C MET A 161 -1.80 12.46 -5.86
N LEU A 162 -3.09 12.21 -6.13
CA LEU A 162 -4.05 13.29 -6.44
C LEU A 162 -4.32 14.22 -5.25
N LYS A 163 -4.31 13.68 -4.03
CA LYS A 163 -4.56 14.44 -2.79
C LYS A 163 -3.39 15.36 -2.44
N TRP A 164 -2.15 14.88 -2.60
CA TRP A 164 -0.96 15.57 -2.09
C TRP A 164 0.00 16.10 -3.15
N LEU A 165 -0.16 15.70 -4.41
CA LEU A 165 0.72 16.05 -5.52
C LEU A 165 2.21 15.95 -5.15
N PRO A 166 2.68 14.75 -4.74
CA PRO A 166 4.00 14.59 -4.16
C PRO A 166 5.08 14.58 -5.25
N TYR A 167 5.33 15.73 -5.89
CA TYR A 167 6.34 15.87 -6.93
C TYR A 167 7.77 15.67 -6.41
N GLY A 168 7.98 15.68 -5.09
CA GLY A 168 9.24 15.29 -4.46
C GLY A 168 9.40 13.78 -4.32
N GLY A 169 8.31 13.00 -4.37
CA GLY A 169 8.35 11.53 -4.26
C GLY A 169 7.11 10.91 -3.65
N MET A 170 6.54 9.93 -4.34
CA MET A 170 5.53 9.01 -3.80
C MET A 170 6.19 7.68 -3.44
N TYR A 171 6.20 7.33 -2.15
CA TYR A 171 6.86 6.13 -1.63
C TYR A 171 5.85 5.05 -1.26
N ILE A 172 5.97 3.88 -1.88
CA ILE A 172 5.17 2.70 -1.57
C ILE A 172 5.98 1.82 -0.61
N THR A 173 5.60 1.84 0.66
CA THR A 173 6.38 1.26 1.77
C THR A 173 5.67 0.07 2.42
N GLY A 174 6.25 -0.44 3.51
CA GLY A 174 5.64 -1.48 4.33
C GLY A 174 5.95 -2.91 3.86
N GLY A 175 5.79 -3.85 4.79
CA GLY A 175 6.19 -5.25 4.58
C GLY A 175 5.46 -5.95 3.44
N ILE A 176 4.24 -5.52 3.08
CA ILE A 176 3.56 -6.06 1.90
C ILE A 176 4.31 -5.68 0.62
N ALA A 177 4.71 -4.42 0.47
CA ALA A 177 5.43 -3.96 -0.72
C ALA A 177 6.78 -4.69 -0.87
N VAL A 178 7.55 -4.80 0.22
CA VAL A 178 8.86 -5.46 0.22
C VAL A 178 8.74 -6.95 -0.12
N LYS A 179 7.85 -7.69 0.55
CA LYS A 179 7.71 -9.14 0.36
C LYS A 179 7.10 -9.52 -0.99
N ASN A 180 6.37 -8.60 -1.62
CA ASN A 180 5.65 -8.83 -2.86
C ASN A 180 6.16 -7.95 -4.01
N PHE A 181 7.42 -7.52 -3.95
CA PHE A 181 8.03 -6.56 -4.87
C PHE A 181 7.76 -6.84 -6.36
N LYS A 182 7.76 -8.12 -6.77
CA LYS A 182 7.45 -8.53 -8.17
C LYS A 182 6.07 -8.06 -8.65
N TRP A 183 5.08 -7.97 -7.75
CA TRP A 183 3.72 -7.53 -8.08
C TRP A 183 3.64 -6.02 -8.30
N ILE A 184 4.65 -5.28 -7.87
CA ILE A 184 4.76 -3.83 -8.03
C ILE A 184 5.71 -3.50 -9.20
N ALA A 185 6.94 -3.99 -9.13
CA ALA A 185 8.00 -3.64 -10.08
C ALA A 185 7.90 -4.38 -11.42
N ASN A 186 7.48 -5.65 -11.42
CA ASN A 186 7.49 -6.49 -12.61
C ASN A 186 6.10 -6.65 -13.26
N ASN A 187 5.05 -6.12 -12.63
CA ASN A 187 3.69 -6.18 -13.17
C ASN A 187 3.28 -4.80 -13.73
N PRO A 188 3.20 -4.64 -15.06
CA PRO A 188 2.79 -3.38 -15.69
C PRO A 188 1.43 -2.87 -15.21
N GLN A 189 0.50 -3.78 -14.88
CA GLN A 189 -0.85 -3.42 -14.44
C GLN A 189 -0.84 -2.56 -13.17
N PHE A 190 0.13 -2.78 -12.27
CA PHE A 190 0.23 -1.98 -11.04
C PHE A 190 0.42 -0.50 -11.38
N LYS A 191 1.31 -0.21 -12.33
CA LYS A 191 1.55 1.15 -12.81
C LYS A 191 0.35 1.69 -13.59
N GLU A 192 -0.21 0.89 -14.50
CA GLU A 192 -1.39 1.29 -15.30
C GLU A 192 -2.55 1.73 -14.41
N ILE A 193 -2.90 0.92 -13.41
CA ILE A 193 -3.96 1.21 -12.44
C ILE A 193 -3.65 2.48 -11.63
N MET A 194 -2.41 2.62 -11.18
CA MET A 194 -2.01 3.75 -10.33
C MET A 194 -2.17 5.08 -11.05
N PHE A 195 -1.82 5.12 -12.34
CA PHE A 195 -1.89 6.32 -13.17
C PHE A 195 -3.23 6.50 -13.90
N ASP A 196 -4.13 5.51 -13.89
CA ASP A 196 -5.48 5.64 -14.45
C ASP A 196 -6.38 6.46 -13.51
N LYS A 197 -6.41 7.77 -13.75
CA LYS A 197 -7.23 8.75 -13.03
C LYS A 197 -8.10 9.56 -14.00
N GLY A 198 -8.45 8.97 -15.14
CA GLY A 198 -9.25 9.62 -16.18
C GLY A 198 -8.66 10.95 -16.64
N ARG A 199 -9.49 12.01 -16.74
CA ARG A 199 -9.06 13.32 -17.25
C ARG A 199 -7.97 14.01 -16.41
N VAL A 200 -7.79 13.62 -15.15
CA VAL A 200 -6.80 14.23 -14.24
C VAL A 200 -5.51 13.42 -14.14
N SER A 201 -5.38 12.30 -14.85
CA SER A 201 -4.14 11.52 -14.92
C SER A 201 -2.88 12.37 -15.22
N PRO A 202 -2.93 13.38 -16.11
CA PRO A 202 -1.76 14.24 -16.35
C PRO A 202 -1.22 14.98 -15.12
N ALA A 203 -2.04 15.19 -14.08
CA ALA A 203 -1.62 15.86 -12.85
C ALA A 203 -0.58 15.04 -12.07
N ILE A 204 -0.66 13.71 -12.13
CA ILE A 204 0.20 12.81 -11.35
C ILE A 204 1.33 12.20 -12.16
N TRP A 205 1.37 12.36 -13.50
CA TRP A 205 2.47 11.83 -14.34
C TRP A 205 3.85 12.39 -13.99
N LYS A 206 3.89 13.56 -13.34
CA LYS A 206 5.12 14.20 -12.86
C LYS A 206 5.51 13.79 -11.44
N CYS A 207 4.74 12.92 -10.78
CA CYS A 207 5.12 12.39 -9.48
C CYS A 207 6.11 11.24 -9.68
N PRO A 208 7.34 11.32 -9.16
CA PRO A 208 8.21 10.16 -9.10
C PRO A 208 7.70 9.15 -8.08
N VAL A 209 7.82 7.87 -8.39
CA VAL A 209 7.31 6.78 -7.56
C VAL A 209 8.44 5.84 -7.18
N TYR A 210 8.61 5.63 -5.88
CA TYR A 210 9.68 4.82 -5.31
C TYR A 210 9.14 3.69 -4.45
N VAL A 211 9.82 2.55 -4.50
CA VAL A 211 9.56 1.39 -3.64
C VAL A 211 10.83 1.10 -2.84
N PRO A 212 10.87 1.42 -1.54
CA PRO A 212 12.01 1.07 -0.71
C PRO A 212 12.19 -0.44 -0.59
N LYS A 213 13.44 -0.89 -0.57
CA LYS A 213 13.84 -2.31 -0.48
C LYS A 213 13.96 -2.78 0.98
N THR A 214 13.66 -1.90 1.95
CA THR A 214 13.81 -2.15 3.39
C THR A 214 12.48 -2.02 4.14
N GLU A 215 12.36 -2.73 5.26
CA GLU A 215 11.19 -2.71 6.15
C GLU A 215 11.37 -1.76 7.36
N ASP A 216 12.60 -1.32 7.66
CA ASP A 216 12.97 -0.59 8.89
C ASP A 216 12.75 0.94 8.84
N VAL A 217 12.00 1.43 7.85
CA VAL A 217 11.72 2.86 7.65
C VAL A 217 11.03 3.48 8.88
N GLY A 218 10.25 2.69 9.62
CA GLY A 218 9.63 3.14 10.87
C GLY A 218 10.66 3.51 11.93
N GLU A 219 11.59 2.60 12.18
CA GLU A 219 12.66 2.67 13.16
C GLU A 219 13.65 3.78 12.82
N ARG A 220 14.04 3.91 11.54
CA ARG A 220 14.91 5.00 11.07
C ARG A 220 14.30 6.37 11.33
N GLY A 221 13.00 6.53 11.06
CA GLY A 221 12.28 7.78 11.32
C GLY A 221 12.23 8.13 12.80
N ALA A 222 11.99 7.14 13.67
CA ALA A 222 11.99 7.34 15.12
C ALA A 222 13.38 7.76 15.63
N HIS A 223 14.44 7.13 15.12
CA HIS A 223 15.82 7.50 15.44
C HIS A 223 16.12 8.95 15.00
N LEU A 224 15.80 9.32 13.76
CA LEU A 224 16.04 10.68 13.25
C LEU A 224 15.37 11.74 14.13
N VAL A 225 14.11 11.55 14.49
CA VAL A 225 13.38 12.49 15.36
C VAL A 225 14.00 12.56 16.75
N ALA A 226 14.34 11.42 17.36
CA ALA A 226 14.98 11.39 18.67
C ALA A 226 16.35 12.11 18.66
N TYR A 227 17.14 11.93 17.60
CA TYR A 227 18.42 12.60 17.43
C TYR A 227 18.26 14.12 17.31
N ASN A 228 17.32 14.60 16.47
CA ASN A 228 17.08 16.04 16.29
C ASN A 228 16.57 16.71 17.58
N LEU A 229 15.70 16.04 18.34
CA LEU A 229 15.23 16.54 19.63
C LEU A 229 16.40 16.70 20.63
N LEU A 230 17.35 15.77 20.65
CA LEU A 230 18.54 15.88 21.52
C LEU A 230 19.44 17.05 21.12
N LEU A 231 19.55 17.36 19.83
CA LEU A 231 20.33 18.52 19.36
C LEU A 231 19.66 19.85 19.71
N SER A 232 18.33 19.94 19.62
CA SER A 232 17.59 21.17 19.96
C SER A 232 17.61 21.55 21.45
N LEU A 233 18.01 20.62 22.31
CA LEU A 233 18.13 20.83 23.76
C LEU A 233 19.51 21.37 24.19
N ARG A 234 20.46 21.50 23.26
CA ARG A 234 21.82 22.02 23.51
C ARG A 234 21.94 23.46 23.03
#